data_AF-A0A1B6GZA3-F1
#
_entry.id   AF-A0A1B6GZA3-F1
#
_cell.length_a   1.000
_cell.length_b   1.000
_cell.length_c   1.000
_cell.angle_alpha   90.00
_cell.angle_beta   90.00
_cell.angle_gamma   90.00
#
_symmetry.space_group_name_H-M   'P 1'
#
loop_
_entity.id
_entity.type
_entity.pdbx_description
1 polymer ?
#
loop_
_entity_poly.entity_id
_entity_poly.type
_entity_poly.pdbx_seq_one_letter_code
_entity_poly.pdbx_strand_id
1 'polypeptide(L)'
;MTNCDLQMVGDEFSRKPYAIAVQQGSPLKDQFNNAILQLLNKRRLEKLKETWWTLNPEKKMCEKQDDQSDGISIHNIGGVFIVIFVGIGLACITLALEYWWYKYRKPAVTKVAVGQWREQNKLDMSNKQLREHDFIRGLAADYAGLQSRHSIHALNPRDR
;
A
#
# COMPACT_ATOMS: atom_id res chain seq x y z
N MET A 1 -25.56 -15.43 24.24
CA MET A 1 -24.82 -16.24 25.21
C MET A 1 -25.79 -16.62 26.32
N THR A 2 -25.76 -17.85 26.79
CA THR A 2 -26.61 -18.32 27.90
C THR A 2 -25.95 -18.13 29.27
N ASN A 3 -24.62 -18.03 29.29
CA ASN A 3 -23.81 -17.73 30.47
C ASN A 3 -22.94 -16.49 30.20
N CYS A 4 -22.89 -15.55 31.16
CA CYS A 4 -22.09 -14.33 31.06
C CYS A 4 -20.71 -14.45 31.72
N ASP A 5 -20.43 -15.58 32.39
CA ASP A 5 -19.12 -15.87 33.00
C ASP A 5 -18.10 -16.40 31.96
N LEU A 6 -18.55 -16.64 30.73
CA LEU A 6 -17.74 -17.15 29.64
C LEU A 6 -17.63 -16.09 28.55
N GLN A 7 -16.39 -15.78 28.18
CA GLN A 7 -16.07 -14.91 27.05
C GLN A 7 -15.40 -15.73 25.94
N MET A 8 -15.69 -15.36 24.70
CA MET A 8 -14.97 -15.91 23.54
C MET A 8 -13.63 -15.21 23.47
N VAL A 9 -12.52 -15.95 23.63
CA VAL A 9 -11.17 -15.37 23.56
C VAL A 9 -10.57 -15.67 22.19
N GLY A 10 -10.10 -14.62 21.52
CA GLY A 10 -9.38 -14.69 20.25
C GLY A 10 -10.28 -14.74 19.02
N ASP A 11 -9.63 -14.61 17.86
CA ASP A 11 -10.30 -14.66 16.56
C ASP A 11 -10.71 -16.09 16.18
N GLU A 12 -11.72 -16.19 15.31
CA GLU A 12 -12.17 -17.46 14.76
C GLU A 12 -11.05 -18.11 13.92
N PHE A 13 -10.29 -19.02 14.55
CA PHE A 13 -9.08 -19.63 14.00
C PHE A 13 -9.26 -20.27 12.61
N SER A 14 -10.49 -20.69 12.25
CA SER A 14 -10.85 -21.06 10.88
C SER A 14 -12.36 -21.27 10.75
N ARG A 15 -13.00 -20.60 9.78
CA ARG A 15 -14.40 -20.89 9.40
C ARG A 15 -14.48 -22.19 8.63
N LYS A 16 -14.86 -23.27 9.31
CA LYS A 16 -15.12 -24.56 8.67
C LYS A 16 -16.60 -24.69 8.36
N PRO A 17 -17.00 -25.00 7.11
CA PRO A 17 -18.40 -25.22 6.78
C PRO A 17 -18.92 -26.51 7.44
N TYR A 18 -20.16 -26.48 7.90
CA TYR A 18 -20.86 -27.68 8.36
C TYR A 18 -21.45 -28.44 7.17
N ALA A 19 -21.37 -29.78 7.21
CA ALA A 19 -21.88 -30.64 6.16
C ALA A 19 -22.63 -31.85 6.75
N ILE A 20 -23.61 -32.35 6.01
CA ILE A 20 -24.35 -33.57 6.34
C ILE A 20 -23.79 -34.70 5.49
N ALA A 21 -23.34 -35.78 6.13
CA ALA A 21 -22.79 -36.93 5.44
C ALA A 21 -23.89 -37.94 5.09
N VAL A 22 -23.81 -38.53 3.89
CA VAL A 22 -24.67 -39.62 3.42
C VAL A 22 -23.83 -40.75 2.84
N GLN A 23 -24.39 -41.96 2.73
CA GLN A 23 -23.69 -43.11 2.18
C GLN A 23 -23.28 -42.87 0.71
N GLN A 24 -22.08 -43.32 0.35
CA GLN A 24 -21.55 -43.20 -1.01
C GLN A 24 -22.46 -43.90 -2.01
N GLY A 25 -22.75 -43.23 -3.13
CA GLY A 25 -23.66 -43.74 -4.17
C GLY A 25 -25.15 -43.61 -3.85
N SER A 26 -25.53 -43.04 -2.70
CA SER A 26 -26.95 -42.82 -2.39
C SER A 26 -27.54 -41.68 -3.23
N PRO A 27 -28.73 -41.86 -3.84
CA PRO A 27 -29.44 -40.81 -4.57
C PRO A 27 -29.91 -39.66 -3.65
N LEU A 28 -29.85 -39.87 -2.33
CA LEU A 28 -30.27 -38.90 -1.33
C LEU A 28 -29.30 -37.69 -1.24
N LYS A 29 -28.05 -37.86 -1.66
CA LYS A 29 -27.05 -36.78 -1.71
C LYS A 29 -27.57 -35.58 -2.52
N ASP A 30 -28.08 -35.84 -3.72
CA ASP A 30 -28.50 -34.79 -4.64
C ASP A 30 -29.81 -34.14 -4.18
N GLN A 31 -30.70 -34.93 -3.55
CA GLN A 31 -31.93 -34.41 -2.95
C GLN A 31 -31.64 -33.44 -1.80
N PHE A 32 -30.73 -33.79 -0.88
CA PHE A 32 -30.34 -32.90 0.22
C PHE A 32 -29.63 -31.66 -0.28
N ASN A 33 -28.70 -31.78 -1.24
CA ASN A 33 -28.01 -30.62 -1.81
C ASN A 33 -29.01 -29.63 -2.41
N ASN A 34 -29.97 -30.10 -3.21
CA ASN A 34 -31.00 -29.25 -3.79
C ASN A 34 -31.90 -28.60 -2.73
N ALA A 35 -32.31 -29.35 -1.70
CA ALA A 35 -33.11 -28.81 -0.60
C ALA A 35 -32.35 -27.72 0.18
N ILE A 36 -31.09 -27.96 0.53
CA ILE A 36 -30.25 -26.99 1.24
C ILE A 36 -30.08 -25.72 0.40
N LEU A 37 -29.82 -25.85 -0.90
CA LEU A 37 -29.71 -24.71 -1.82
C LEU A 37 -31.00 -23.90 -1.89
N GLN A 38 -32.17 -24.56 -1.92
CA GLN A 38 -33.46 -23.87 -1.87
C GLN A 38 -33.67 -23.12 -0.54
N LEU A 39 -33.27 -23.71 0.58
CA LEU A 39 -33.36 -23.09 1.91
C LEU A 39 -32.43 -21.87 2.04
N LEU A 40 -31.22 -21.96 1.47
CA LEU A 40 -30.27 -20.84 1.37
C LEU A 40 -30.83 -19.70 0.53
N ASN A 41 -31.33 -20.00 -0.68
CA ASN A 41 -31.88 -18.99 -1.60
C ASN A 41 -33.11 -18.27 -0.98
N LYS A 42 -33.95 -19.01 -0.25
CA LYS A 42 -35.10 -18.47 0.48
C LYS A 42 -34.73 -17.77 1.81
N ARG A 43 -33.44 -17.66 2.16
CA ARG A 43 -32.92 -17.14 3.45
C ARG A 43 -33.56 -17.77 4.69
N ARG A 44 -34.04 -19.01 4.59
CA ARG A 44 -34.70 -19.69 5.72
C ARG A 44 -33.69 -20.09 6.79
N LEU A 45 -32.47 -20.43 6.40
CA LEU A 45 -31.38 -20.76 7.33
C LEU A 45 -30.96 -19.56 8.18
N GLU A 46 -30.95 -18.35 7.60
CA GLU A 46 -30.65 -17.12 8.36
C GLU A 46 -31.72 -16.85 9.42
N LYS A 47 -33.00 -17.01 9.07
CA LYS A 47 -34.12 -16.88 10.02
C LYS A 47 -34.05 -17.92 11.14
N LEU A 48 -33.71 -19.15 10.82
CA LEU A 48 -33.51 -20.20 11.82
C LEU A 48 -32.33 -19.87 12.73
N LYS A 49 -31.20 -19.41 12.17
CA LYS A 49 -30.06 -18.93 12.96
C LYS A 49 -30.47 -17.81 13.91
N GLU A 50 -31.21 -16.81 13.44
CA GLU A 50 -31.69 -15.72 14.29
C GLU A 50 -32.65 -16.22 15.38
N THR A 51 -33.55 -17.13 15.04
CA THR A 51 -34.51 -17.72 16.00
C THR A 51 -33.77 -18.45 17.12
N TRP A 52 -32.79 -19.28 16.79
CA TRP A 52 -32.06 -20.09 17.77
C TRP A 52 -30.94 -19.34 18.48
N TRP A 53 -30.32 -18.35 17.85
CA TRP A 53 -29.16 -17.65 18.42
C TRP A 53 -29.51 -16.31 19.08
N THR A 54 -30.54 -15.62 18.58
CA THR A 54 -30.94 -14.29 19.03
C THR A 54 -32.22 -14.31 19.86
N LEU A 55 -33.22 -15.11 19.46
CA LEU A 55 -34.55 -15.18 20.08
C LEU A 55 -34.69 -16.34 21.08
N ASN A 56 -33.60 -17.03 21.42
CA ASN A 56 -33.62 -18.09 22.42
C ASN A 56 -34.03 -17.53 23.79
N PRO A 57 -35.08 -18.08 24.47
CA PRO A 57 -35.51 -17.62 25.78
C PRO A 57 -34.43 -17.76 26.88
N GLU A 58 -33.46 -18.66 26.71
CA GLU A 58 -32.35 -18.81 27.65
C GLU A 58 -31.18 -17.84 27.38
N LYS A 59 -31.28 -17.00 26.34
CA LYS A 59 -30.24 -16.02 26.02
C LYS A 59 -30.24 -14.92 27.07
N LYS A 60 -29.14 -14.80 27.81
CA LYS A 60 -28.90 -13.65 28.69
C LYS A 60 -28.36 -12.48 27.87
N MET A 61 -28.81 -11.27 28.21
CA MET A 61 -28.18 -10.04 27.74
C MET A 61 -26.99 -9.77 28.64
N CYS A 62 -25.80 -10.15 28.19
CA CYS A 62 -24.55 -9.81 28.88
C CYS A 62 -24.11 -8.44 28.37
N GLU A 63 -23.78 -7.52 29.28
CA GLU A 63 -23.09 -6.28 28.93
C GLU A 63 -21.71 -6.66 28.40
N LYS A 64 -21.49 -6.45 27.10
CA LYS A 64 -20.17 -6.67 26.51
C LYS A 64 -19.28 -5.54 26.98
N GLN A 65 -18.31 -5.87 27.82
CA GLN A 65 -17.29 -4.92 28.25
C GLN A 65 -16.35 -4.51 27.09
N ASP A 66 -16.44 -5.20 25.94
CA ASP A 66 -15.60 -5.04 24.75
C ASP A 66 -16.18 -4.11 23.66
N ASP A 67 -17.32 -3.44 23.90
CA ASP A 67 -17.93 -2.55 22.89
C ASP A 67 -17.13 -1.24 22.66
N GLN A 68 -15.89 -1.14 23.15
CA GLN A 68 -14.97 -0.02 22.88
C GLN A 68 -13.94 -0.28 21.76
N SER A 69 -13.84 -1.47 21.15
CA SER A 69 -12.65 -1.83 20.34
C SER A 69 -12.82 -2.43 18.92
N ASP A 70 -14.02 -2.60 18.37
CA ASP A 70 -14.18 -3.19 17.01
C ASP A 70 -14.20 -2.18 15.84
N GLY A 71 -14.06 -0.88 16.13
CA GLY A 71 -13.81 0.16 15.13
C GLY A 71 -12.49 0.86 15.42
N ILE A 72 -11.88 1.51 14.43
CA ILE A 72 -10.74 2.42 14.62
C ILE A 72 -11.14 3.45 15.68
N SER A 73 -10.88 3.15 16.94
CA SER A 73 -11.30 3.96 18.07
C SER A 73 -10.42 5.20 18.10
N ILE A 74 -11.02 6.35 18.38
CA ILE A 74 -10.34 7.65 18.45
C ILE A 74 -9.11 7.60 19.39
N HIS A 75 -9.12 6.68 20.36
CA HIS A 75 -8.02 6.41 21.28
C HIS A 75 -6.75 5.91 20.56
N ASN A 76 -6.90 5.01 19.58
CA ASN A 76 -5.77 4.36 18.90
C ASN A 76 -5.19 5.24 17.79
N ILE A 77 -6.01 6.10 17.16
CA ILE A 77 -5.57 7.05 16.13
C ILE A 77 -5.09 8.38 16.72
N GLY A 78 -5.21 8.59 18.04
CA GLY A 78 -4.80 9.83 18.72
C GLY A 78 -3.36 10.26 18.43
N GLY A 79 -2.45 9.31 18.22
CA GLY A 79 -1.05 9.59 17.89
C GLY A 79 -0.86 10.42 16.61
N VAL A 80 -1.65 10.16 15.56
CA VAL A 80 -1.50 10.89 14.28
C VAL A 80 -1.88 12.36 14.42
N PHE A 81 -2.94 12.65 15.19
CA PHE A 81 -3.39 14.01 15.43
C PHE A 81 -2.34 14.83 16.19
N ILE A 82 -1.70 14.23 17.21
CA ILE A 82 -0.63 14.88 17.97
C ILE A 82 0.56 15.22 17.07
N VAL A 83 1.00 14.29 16.22
CA VAL A 83 2.12 14.54 15.29
C VAL A 83 1.78 15.68 14.33
N ILE A 84 0.54 15.74 13.82
CA ILE A 84 0.08 16.83 12.94
C ILE A 84 0.11 18.18 13.66
N PHE A 85 -0.44 18.27 14.87
CA PHE A 85 -0.43 19.52 15.65
C PHE A 85 0.98 20.01 15.96
N VAL A 86 1.89 19.09 16.34
CA VAL A 86 3.30 19.43 16.59
C VAL A 86 3.98 19.89 15.29
N GLY A 87 3.73 19.22 14.17
CA GLY A 87 4.26 19.61 12.86
C GLY A 87 3.82 21.00 12.43
N ILE A 88 2.54 21.33 12.59
CA ILE A 88 2.00 22.66 12.30
C ILE A 88 2.64 23.71 13.22
N GLY A 89 2.76 23.41 14.52
CA GLY A 89 3.40 24.29 15.48
C GLY A 89 4.84 24.62 15.12
N LEU A 90 5.66 23.59 14.81
CA LEU A 90 7.05 23.77 14.42
C LEU A 90 7.20 24.54 13.09
N ALA A 91 6.30 24.30 12.12
CA ALA A 91 6.28 25.05 10.87
C ALA A 91 5.99 26.54 11.10
N CYS A 92 4.97 26.86 11.90
CA CYS A 92 4.63 28.23 12.26
C CYS A 92 5.77 28.93 13.02
N ILE A 93 6.41 28.24 13.97
CA ILE A 93 7.55 28.77 14.73
C ILE A 93 8.73 29.04 13.80
N THR A 94 9.07 28.10 12.92
CA THR A 94 10.17 28.26 11.96
C THR A 94 9.93 29.46 11.05
N LEU A 95 8.71 29.60 10.52
CA LEU A 95 8.32 30.72 9.68
C LEU A 95 8.40 32.06 10.44
N ALA A 96 7.92 32.10 11.69
CA ALA A 96 7.97 33.29 12.52
C ALA A 96 9.41 33.71 12.85
N LEU A 97 10.28 32.74 13.17
CA LEU A 97 11.71 32.98 13.44
C LEU A 97 12.43 33.50 12.20
N GLU A 98 12.20 32.89 11.03
CA GLU A 98 12.78 33.35 9.77
C GLU A 98 12.30 34.76 9.41
N TYR A 99 11.00 35.02 9.54
CA TYR A 99 10.42 36.33 9.29
C TYR A 99 10.97 37.41 10.23
N TRP A 100 11.09 37.09 11.53
CA TRP A 100 11.70 37.98 12.52
C TRP A 100 13.17 38.23 12.18
N TRP A 101 13.95 37.18 11.92
CA TRP A 101 15.36 37.30 11.59
C TRP A 101 15.59 38.11 10.32
N TYR A 102 14.79 37.90 9.27
CA TYR A 102 14.85 38.64 8.01
C TYR A 102 14.44 40.11 8.18
N LYS A 103 13.49 40.40 9.08
CA LYS A 103 13.05 41.77 9.35
C LYS A 103 14.05 42.55 10.20
N TYR A 104 14.71 41.91 11.16
CA TYR A 104 15.68 42.57 12.05
C TYR A 104 17.12 42.61 11.49
N ARG A 105 17.50 41.65 10.65
CA ARG A 105 18.75 41.74 9.85
C ARG A 105 18.41 42.10 8.41
N LYS A 106 18.78 43.31 7.98
CA LYS A 106 18.82 43.68 6.54
C LYS A 106 19.48 42.52 5.75
N PRO A 107 18.91 42.08 4.62
CA PRO A 107 19.16 40.73 4.11
C PRO A 107 20.52 40.66 3.42
N ALA A 108 21.45 39.89 4.00
CA ALA A 108 22.63 39.44 3.28
C ALA A 108 22.50 38.00 2.74
N VAL A 109 21.47 37.22 3.15
CA VAL A 109 21.57 35.76 3.06
C VAL A 109 20.60 35.06 2.07
N THR A 110 19.53 35.69 1.60
CA THR A 110 18.64 35.03 0.61
C THR A 110 19.20 35.07 -0.82
N LYS A 111 20.24 35.88 -1.11
CA LYS A 111 20.88 35.88 -2.43
C LYS A 111 21.83 34.70 -2.65
N VAL A 112 22.34 34.09 -1.57
CA VAL A 112 23.39 33.07 -1.66
C VAL A 112 22.81 31.70 -2.02
N ALA A 113 21.75 31.25 -1.33
CA ALA A 113 21.14 29.94 -1.61
C ALA A 113 20.43 29.87 -2.98
N VAL A 114 19.72 30.93 -3.38
CA VAL A 114 19.06 31.01 -4.69
C VAL A 114 20.06 31.23 -5.83
N GLY A 115 21.14 31.99 -5.58
CA GLY A 115 22.21 32.21 -6.55
C GLY A 115 23.03 30.94 -6.83
N GLN A 116 23.38 30.20 -5.78
CA GLN A 116 24.12 28.94 -5.89
C GLN A 116 23.32 27.87 -6.64
N TRP A 117 22.02 27.71 -6.36
CA TRP A 117 21.17 26.75 -7.08
C TRP A 117 21.07 27.09 -8.58
N ARG A 118 21.05 28.38 -8.95
CA ARG A 118 20.99 28.81 -10.36
C ARG A 118 22.27 28.49 -11.14
N GLU A 119 23.44 28.74 -10.57
CA GLU A 119 24.72 28.46 -11.23
C GLU A 119 25.00 26.96 -11.33
N GLN A 120 24.64 26.18 -10.31
CA GLN A 120 24.83 24.74 -10.30
C GLN A 120 23.98 24.05 -11.38
N ASN A 121 22.71 24.45 -11.54
CA ASN A 121 21.87 23.98 -12.65
C ASN A 121 22.42 24.33 -14.03
N LYS A 122 23.11 25.48 -14.17
CA LYS A 122 23.68 25.92 -15.44
C LYS A 122 24.91 25.08 -15.83
N LEU A 123 25.78 24.77 -14.87
CA LEU A 123 26.93 23.88 -15.06
C LEU A 123 26.49 22.43 -15.33
N ASP A 124 25.47 21.95 -14.63
CA ASP A 124 24.92 20.60 -14.85
C ASP A 124 24.32 20.45 -16.25
N MET A 125 23.64 21.48 -16.76
CA MET A 125 23.18 21.51 -18.16
C MET A 125 24.35 21.47 -19.15
N SER A 126 25.39 22.28 -18.95
CA SER A 126 26.54 22.32 -19.86
C SER A 126 27.31 20.99 -19.87
N ASN A 127 27.49 20.35 -18.71
CA ASN A 127 28.15 19.05 -18.61
C ASN A 127 27.32 17.93 -19.25
N LYS A 128 25.98 18.02 -19.18
CA LYS A 128 25.11 17.09 -19.88
C LYS A 128 25.25 17.23 -21.40
N GLN A 129 25.28 18.46 -21.92
CA GLN A 129 25.48 18.75 -23.34
C GLN A 129 26.83 18.24 -23.86
N LEU A 130 27.91 18.43 -23.07
CA LEU A 130 29.25 17.94 -23.42
C LEU A 130 29.30 16.41 -23.45
N ARG A 131 28.69 15.74 -22.46
CA ARG A 131 28.62 14.27 -22.45
C ARG A 131 27.83 13.70 -23.62
N GLU A 132 26.74 14.34 -24.02
CA GLU A 132 25.99 13.94 -25.22
C GLU A 132 26.84 14.12 -26.49
N HIS A 133 27.56 15.24 -26.59
CA HIS A 133 28.45 15.47 -27.73
C HIS A 133 29.60 14.46 -27.80
N ASP A 134 30.22 14.12 -26.68
CA ASP A 134 31.31 13.15 -26.62
C ASP A 134 30.83 11.72 -26.87
N PHE A 135 29.63 11.38 -26.42
CA PHE A 135 28.98 10.10 -26.74
C PHE A 135 28.73 9.96 -28.25
N ILE A 136 28.21 11.00 -28.90
CA ILE A 136 27.99 10.99 -30.36
C ILE A 136 29.32 10.90 -31.13
N ARG A 137 30.37 11.62 -30.69
CA ARG A 137 31.71 11.50 -31.30
C ARG A 137 32.31 10.11 -31.11
N GLY A 138 32.16 9.52 -29.94
CA GLY A 138 32.60 8.16 -29.64
C GLY A 138 31.92 7.13 -30.55
N LEU A 139 30.59 7.23 -30.72
CA LEU A 139 29.84 6.38 -31.64
C LEU A 139 30.27 6.57 -33.10
N ALA A 140 30.53 7.81 -33.54
CA ALA A 140 31.01 8.08 -34.89
C ALA A 140 32.42 7.52 -35.12
N ALA A 141 33.32 7.61 -34.13
CA ALA A 141 34.66 7.04 -34.19
C ALA A 141 34.62 5.50 -34.20
N ASP A 142 33.74 4.90 -33.40
CA ASP A 142 33.53 3.45 -33.36
C ASP A 142 32.92 2.94 -34.69
N TYR A 143 31.94 3.66 -35.25
CA TYR A 143 31.37 3.38 -36.57
C TYR A 143 32.44 3.48 -37.69
N ALA A 144 33.29 4.50 -37.67
CA ALA A 144 34.40 4.64 -38.62
C ALA A 144 35.45 3.53 -38.47
N GLY A 145 35.71 3.07 -37.24
CA GLY A 145 36.59 1.93 -36.94
C GLY A 145 36.01 0.60 -37.43
N LEU A 146 34.70 0.39 -37.27
CA LEU A 146 33.97 -0.78 -37.78
C LEU A 146 33.91 -0.80 -39.31
N GLN A 147 33.68 0.35 -39.97
CA GLN A 147 33.72 0.48 -41.43
C GLN A 147 35.12 0.17 -41.99
N SER A 148 36.20 0.56 -41.29
CA SER A 148 37.57 0.19 -41.66
C SER A 148 37.87 -1.30 -41.43
N ARG A 149 37.35 -1.90 -40.35
CA ARG A 149 37.51 -3.35 -40.10
C ARG A 149 36.75 -4.22 -41.09
N HIS A 150 35.60 -3.78 -41.60
CA HIS A 150 34.85 -4.51 -42.62
C HIS A 150 35.52 -4.48 -44.01
N SER A 151 36.30 -3.43 -44.33
CA SER A 151 37.08 -3.40 -45.58
C SER A 151 38.33 -4.29 -45.57
N ILE A 152 38.92 -4.61 -44.40
CA ILE A 152 40.12 -5.46 -44.32
C ILE A 152 39.80 -6.96 -44.44
N HIS A 153 38.54 -7.38 -44.29
CA HIS A 153 38.13 -8.78 -44.50
C HIS A 153 37.78 -9.15 -45.96
N ALA A 154 37.96 -8.24 -46.93
CA ALA A 154 37.72 -8.51 -48.36
C ALA A 154 38.99 -8.90 -49.16
N LEU A 155 40.12 -9.19 -48.51
CA LEU A 155 41.31 -9.73 -49.18
C LEU A 155 41.75 -11.05 -48.53
N ASN A 156 41.03 -12.12 -48.86
CA ASN A 156 41.62 -13.44 -48.95
C ASN A 156 41.34 -14.03 -50.34
N PRO A 157 42.35 -14.00 -51.23
CA PRO A 157 42.50 -15.01 -52.25
C PRO A 157 43.84 -15.71 -52.05
N ARG A 158 43.94 -16.56 -51.02
CA ARG A 158 44.73 -17.78 -51.10
C ARG A 158 43.82 -18.90 -51.55
N ASP A 159 43.65 -19.01 -52.87
CA ASP A 159 43.62 -20.29 -53.55
C ASP A 159 43.94 -20.07 -55.04
N ARG A 160 45.14 -20.55 -55.40
CA ARG A 160 45.61 -20.98 -56.73
C ARG A 160 45.68 -19.96 -57.87
#